data_AF-A0A518H6D0-F1
#
_entry.id   AF-A0A518H6D0-F1
#
_cell.length_a   1.000
_cell.length_b   1.000
_cell.length_c   1.000
_cell.angle_alpha   90.00
_cell.angle_beta   90.00
_cell.angle_gamma   90.00
#
_symmetry.space_group_name_H-M   'P 1'
#
loop_
_entity.id
_entity.type
_entity.pdbx_description
1 polymer ?
#
loop_
_entity_poly.entity_id
_entity_poly.type
_entity_poly.pdbx_seq_one_letter_code
_entity_poly.pdbx_strand_id
1 'polypeptide(L)'
;MRAQLRQVAVVLAHGSILFFASERVFWSFWRLGDDLGGMVVTWLVYSLLAYVFLILVRRFRVASFAPLFLCGAAFGWLAEGVVVNTLYGDPTNPFPLSVSWTGLAWHALLGVGVAWHLIGRTLAEPRPTRTVWLSLAFGVGWGLWAVWWPAELGAGADAPVLAFAGHAAACSAPYLLSWWVLGMARPDWFRPGRVAPAVLSALVLLVFLGVQVPTRPEAALILPPLLLACLAGLRRNAAEEKNPDLLDGLLGEVRPRNVIALSLIPAAAVAVYAPFRLLGWHPPTNIALYVATMPLGFWLLGRSLWVTIRRGASSPVPIEHPSPS
;
A
#
# COMPACT_ATOMS: atom_id res chain seq x y z
N MET A 1 -15.02 -16.79 -18.59
CA MET A 1 -15.62 -15.45 -18.43
C MET A 1 -15.94 -15.08 -16.98
N ARG A 2 -16.92 -15.70 -16.27
CA ARG A 2 -17.29 -15.28 -14.89
C ARG A 2 -16.13 -15.29 -13.88
N ALA A 3 -15.27 -16.31 -13.90
CA ALA A 3 -14.11 -16.39 -13.01
C ALA A 3 -13.08 -15.28 -13.29
N GLN A 4 -12.85 -14.94 -14.56
CA GLN A 4 -11.94 -13.85 -14.95
C GLN A 4 -12.48 -12.50 -14.52
N LEU A 5 -13.78 -12.24 -14.68
CA LEU A 5 -14.41 -11.00 -14.21
C LEU A 5 -14.28 -10.82 -12.70
N ARG A 6 -14.46 -11.91 -11.93
CA ARG A 6 -14.25 -11.91 -10.47
C ARG A 6 -12.80 -11.58 -10.10
N GLN A 7 -11.85 -12.20 -10.79
CA GLN A 7 -10.43 -11.92 -10.57
C GLN A 7 -10.09 -10.46 -10.88
N VAL A 8 -10.59 -9.93 -12.01
CA VAL A 8 -10.41 -8.52 -12.38
C VAL A 8 -11.01 -7.60 -11.33
N ALA A 9 -12.22 -7.88 -10.85
CA ALA A 9 -12.85 -7.08 -9.79
C ALA A 9 -12.03 -7.06 -8.49
N VAL A 10 -11.47 -8.20 -8.08
CA VAL A 10 -10.58 -8.27 -6.91
C VAL A 10 -9.33 -7.41 -7.12
N VAL A 11 -8.69 -7.50 -8.29
CA VAL A 11 -7.49 -6.72 -8.62
C VAL A 11 -7.79 -5.22 -8.65
N LEU A 12 -8.88 -4.81 -9.30
CA LEU A 12 -9.31 -3.41 -9.39
C LEU A 12 -9.65 -2.82 -8.02
N ALA A 13 -10.30 -3.59 -7.14
CA ALA A 13 -10.60 -3.19 -5.77
C ALA A 13 -9.32 -2.98 -4.95
N HIS A 14 -8.36 -3.90 -5.05
CA HIS A 14 -7.05 -3.74 -4.40
C HIS A 14 -6.28 -2.53 -4.94
N GLY A 15 -6.31 -2.33 -6.27
CA GLY A 15 -5.73 -1.16 -6.92
C GLY A 15 -6.34 0.14 -6.42
N SER A 16 -7.66 0.19 -6.23
CA SER A 16 -8.34 1.38 -5.69
C SER A 16 -7.96 1.64 -4.23
N ILE A 17 -7.85 0.60 -3.40
CA ILE A 17 -7.41 0.72 -2.00
C ILE A 17 -6.00 1.32 -1.92
N LEU A 18 -5.06 0.80 -2.71
CA LEU A 18 -3.68 1.28 -2.74
C LEU A 18 -3.59 2.66 -3.42
N PHE A 19 -4.34 2.93 -4.48
CA PHE A 19 -4.40 4.24 -5.12
C PHE A 19 -4.92 5.32 -4.16
N PHE A 20 -5.97 5.02 -3.38
CA PHE A 20 -6.49 5.93 -2.36
C PHE A 20 -5.41 6.26 -1.33
N ALA A 21 -4.80 5.23 -0.73
CA ALA A 21 -3.81 5.40 0.33
C ALA A 21 -2.51 6.05 -0.15
N SER A 22 -2.07 5.75 -1.37
CA SER A 22 -0.78 6.20 -1.89
C SER A 22 -0.85 7.53 -2.64
N GLU A 23 -1.91 7.82 -3.40
CA GLU A 23 -2.00 9.07 -4.18
C GLU A 23 -2.98 10.06 -3.58
N ARG A 24 -4.21 9.61 -3.30
CA ARG A 24 -5.28 10.56 -2.95
C ARG A 24 -5.12 11.11 -1.53
N VAL A 25 -4.61 10.28 -0.61
CA VAL A 25 -4.17 10.72 0.72
C VAL A 25 -2.88 11.52 0.63
N PHE A 26 -1.92 11.15 -0.22
CA PHE A 26 -0.67 11.90 -0.38
C PHE A 26 -0.95 13.32 -0.84
N TRP A 27 -1.62 13.50 -1.99
CA TRP A 27 -1.88 14.83 -2.51
C TRP A 27 -2.94 15.57 -1.71
N SER A 28 -3.94 14.90 -1.13
CA SER A 28 -4.98 15.53 -0.29
C SER A 28 -5.85 16.62 -0.94
N PHE A 29 -5.58 17.03 -2.18
CA PHE A 29 -6.38 17.97 -2.96
C PHE A 29 -6.31 17.61 -4.45
N TRP A 30 -7.17 18.26 -5.26
CA TRP A 30 -7.12 18.17 -6.72
C TRP A 30 -6.01 19.07 -7.25
N ARG A 31 -4.97 18.48 -7.83
CA ARG A 31 -3.87 19.26 -8.42
C ARG A 31 -4.31 19.92 -9.72
N LEU A 32 -3.64 21.00 -10.08
CA LEU A 32 -3.81 21.59 -11.40
C LEU A 32 -3.45 20.55 -12.48
N GLY A 33 -4.37 20.30 -13.39
CA GLY A 33 -4.22 19.29 -14.45
C GLY A 33 -4.65 17.87 -14.05
N ASP A 34 -5.07 17.63 -12.81
CA ASP A 34 -5.77 16.37 -12.48
C ASP A 34 -7.13 16.37 -13.21
N ASP A 35 -7.36 15.37 -14.07
CA ASP A 35 -8.64 15.10 -14.72
C ASP A 35 -9.09 13.66 -14.47
N LEU A 36 -10.35 13.36 -14.82
CA LEU A 36 -10.93 12.03 -14.60
C LEU A 36 -10.18 10.93 -15.39
N GLY A 37 -9.74 11.24 -16.61
CA GLY A 37 -9.01 10.29 -17.45
C GLY A 37 -7.66 9.91 -16.85
N GLY A 38 -6.90 10.91 -16.40
CA GLY A 38 -5.66 10.74 -15.65
C GLY A 38 -5.87 9.91 -14.39
N MET A 39 -6.91 10.21 -13.60
CA MET A 39 -7.24 9.43 -12.40
C MET A 39 -7.56 7.96 -12.70
N VAL A 40 -8.31 7.69 -13.77
CA VAL A 40 -8.61 6.32 -14.20
C VAL A 40 -7.32 5.61 -14.63
N VAL A 41 -6.45 6.27 -15.40
CA VAL A 41 -5.16 5.71 -15.80
C VAL A 41 -4.29 5.40 -14.57
N THR A 42 -4.17 6.34 -13.63
CA THR A 42 -3.41 6.11 -12.39
C THR A 42 -4.00 4.94 -11.60
N TRP A 43 -5.32 4.87 -11.43
CA TRP A 43 -5.97 3.73 -10.77
C TRP A 43 -5.69 2.40 -11.48
N LEU A 44 -5.67 2.35 -12.81
CA LEU A 44 -5.32 1.15 -13.56
C LEU A 44 -3.85 0.75 -13.37
N VAL A 45 -2.94 1.72 -13.30
CA VAL A 45 -1.53 1.47 -12.97
C VAL A 45 -1.40 0.91 -11.56
N TYR A 46 -2.08 1.49 -10.57
CA TYR A 46 -2.13 0.94 -9.21
C TYR A 46 -2.77 -0.44 -9.16
N SER A 47 -3.76 -0.73 -10.02
CA SER A 47 -4.35 -2.07 -10.14
C SER A 47 -3.37 -3.08 -10.72
N LEU A 48 -2.53 -2.67 -11.67
CA LEU A 48 -1.44 -3.50 -12.21
C LEU A 48 -0.41 -3.83 -11.12
N LEU A 49 0.03 -2.82 -10.37
CA LEU A 49 0.96 -2.97 -9.25
C LEU A 49 0.35 -3.81 -8.12
N ALA A 50 -0.94 -3.60 -7.81
CA ALA A 50 -1.69 -4.42 -6.87
C ALA A 50 -1.74 -5.88 -7.35
N TYR A 51 -1.87 -6.14 -8.65
CA TYR A 51 -1.82 -7.51 -9.17
C TYR A 51 -0.44 -8.15 -8.91
N VAL A 52 0.66 -7.42 -9.18
CA VAL A 52 2.02 -7.91 -8.84
C VAL A 52 2.11 -8.22 -7.34
N PHE A 53 1.68 -7.29 -6.49
CA PHE A 53 1.64 -7.46 -5.04
C PHE A 53 0.85 -8.71 -4.61
N LEU A 54 -0.36 -8.92 -5.15
CA LEU A 54 -1.20 -10.08 -4.85
C LEU A 54 -0.57 -11.40 -5.32
N ILE A 55 0.13 -11.39 -6.48
CA ILE A 55 0.91 -12.54 -6.94
C ILE A 55 2.00 -12.86 -5.93
N LEU A 56 2.73 -11.86 -5.42
CA LEU A 56 3.77 -12.09 -4.40
C LEU A 56 3.17 -12.70 -3.13
N VAL A 57 2.05 -12.16 -2.63
CA VAL A 57 1.36 -12.66 -1.44
C VAL A 57 0.98 -14.14 -1.59
N ARG A 58 0.31 -14.50 -2.70
CA ARG A 58 -0.07 -15.90 -3.00
C ARG A 58 1.14 -16.80 -3.22
N ARG A 59 2.05 -16.39 -4.10
CA ARG A 59 3.18 -17.24 -4.54
C ARG A 59 4.14 -17.53 -3.40
N PHE A 60 4.36 -16.57 -2.51
CA PHE A 60 5.30 -16.70 -1.41
C PHE A 60 4.64 -17.03 -0.06
N ARG A 61 3.36 -17.42 -0.09
CA ARG A 61 2.57 -17.82 1.08
C ARG A 61 2.69 -16.82 2.22
N VAL A 62 2.41 -15.56 1.94
CA VAL A 62 2.61 -14.49 2.91
C VAL A 62 1.50 -14.52 3.95
N ALA A 63 1.81 -15.04 5.14
CA ALA A 63 0.84 -15.23 6.24
C ALA A 63 1.06 -14.27 7.44
N SER A 64 2.11 -13.44 7.42
CA SER A 64 2.46 -12.55 8.53
C SER A 64 3.03 -11.21 8.06
N PHE A 65 3.16 -10.26 8.97
CA PHE A 65 3.52 -8.87 8.62
C PHE A 65 4.94 -8.73 8.02
N ALA A 66 5.93 -9.51 8.49
CA ALA A 66 7.30 -9.41 7.98
C ALA A 66 7.41 -9.71 6.46
N PRO A 67 6.98 -10.89 5.96
CA PRO A 67 6.96 -11.13 4.52
C PRO A 67 5.99 -10.19 3.78
N LEU A 68 4.90 -9.74 4.41
CA LEU A 68 4.01 -8.75 3.80
C LEU A 68 4.73 -7.41 3.55
N PHE A 69 5.54 -6.96 4.51
CA PHE A 69 6.32 -5.74 4.37
C PHE A 69 7.30 -5.84 3.19
N LEU A 70 7.91 -7.01 2.95
CA LEU A 70 8.74 -7.25 1.77
C LEU A 70 7.93 -7.17 0.46
N CYS A 71 6.69 -7.67 0.43
CA CYS A 71 5.79 -7.48 -0.71
C CYS A 71 5.44 -6.00 -0.90
N GLY A 72 5.18 -5.26 0.19
CA GLY A 72 4.93 -3.83 0.17
C GLY A 72 6.14 -3.02 -0.31
N ALA A 73 7.36 -3.41 0.07
CA ALA A 73 8.60 -2.78 -0.38
C ALA A 73 8.79 -2.99 -1.89
N ALA A 74 8.58 -4.21 -2.39
CA ALA A 74 8.62 -4.49 -3.82
C ALA A 74 7.54 -3.69 -4.59
N PHE A 75 6.33 -3.61 -4.05
CA PHE A 75 5.26 -2.77 -4.61
C PHE A 75 5.66 -1.29 -4.68
N GLY A 76 6.16 -0.73 -3.57
CA GLY A 76 6.56 0.67 -3.48
C GLY A 76 7.73 1.02 -4.39
N TRP A 77 8.76 0.18 -4.44
CA TRP A 77 9.91 0.41 -5.34
C TRP A 77 9.56 0.21 -6.82
N LEU A 78 8.59 -0.64 -7.16
CA LEU A 78 8.09 -0.70 -8.53
C LEU A 78 7.28 0.56 -8.88
N ALA A 79 6.42 1.04 -7.98
CA ALA A 79 5.70 2.29 -8.18
C ALA A 79 6.68 3.45 -8.39
N GLU A 80 7.64 3.60 -7.50
CA GLU A 80 8.51 4.78 -7.47
C GLU A 80 9.74 4.67 -8.38
N GLY A 81 10.21 3.44 -8.64
CA GLY A 81 11.37 3.19 -9.50
C GLY A 81 11.00 3.00 -10.97
N VAL A 82 9.78 2.51 -11.26
CA VAL A 82 9.34 2.22 -12.64
C VAL A 82 8.32 3.23 -13.16
N VAL A 83 7.39 3.69 -12.33
CA VAL A 83 6.27 4.55 -12.77
C VAL A 83 6.55 6.03 -12.52
N VAL A 84 6.90 6.41 -11.29
CA VAL A 84 6.91 7.82 -10.86
C VAL A 84 8.32 8.44 -10.88
N ASN A 85 9.36 7.62 -10.75
CA ASN A 85 10.78 8.01 -10.77
C ASN A 85 11.32 8.68 -9.49
N THR A 86 10.58 8.70 -8.37
CA THR A 86 11.07 9.34 -7.12
C THR A 86 12.06 8.47 -6.34
N LEU A 87 12.16 7.17 -6.65
CA LEU A 87 13.02 6.23 -5.93
C LEU A 87 14.49 6.69 -5.90
N TYR A 88 14.95 7.28 -6.99
CA TYR A 88 16.35 7.67 -7.20
C TYR A 88 16.69 9.05 -6.63
N GLY A 89 15.72 9.69 -5.97
CA GLY A 89 15.90 10.94 -5.25
C GLY A 89 15.92 12.18 -6.13
N ASP A 90 15.79 13.31 -5.43
CA ASP A 90 15.80 14.67 -5.95
C ASP A 90 16.38 15.61 -4.87
N PRO A 91 16.47 16.94 -5.10
CA PRO A 91 17.02 17.87 -4.12
C PRO A 91 16.27 17.95 -2.78
N THR A 92 14.96 17.65 -2.74
CA THR A 92 14.15 17.74 -1.50
C THR A 92 14.10 16.40 -0.77
N ASN A 93 14.34 15.29 -1.47
CA ASN A 93 14.42 13.95 -0.92
C ASN A 93 15.57 13.16 -1.56
N PRO A 94 16.82 13.37 -1.11
CA PRO A 94 18.00 12.79 -1.75
C PRO A 94 18.11 11.28 -1.54
N PHE A 95 18.75 10.60 -2.48
CA PHE A 95 19.21 9.22 -2.29
C PHE A 95 20.26 9.16 -1.16
N PRO A 96 20.23 8.16 -0.25
CA PRO A 96 19.36 6.97 -0.24
C PRO A 96 18.05 7.15 0.54
N LEU A 97 17.77 8.33 1.10
CA LEU A 97 16.57 8.54 1.92
C LEU A 97 15.28 8.31 1.13
N SER A 98 15.29 8.66 -0.16
CA SER A 98 14.20 8.40 -1.10
C SER A 98 13.79 6.94 -1.19
N VAL A 99 14.74 6.00 -1.06
CA VAL A 99 14.47 4.55 -1.06
C VAL A 99 13.51 4.17 0.04
N SER A 100 13.66 4.78 1.22
CA SER A 100 12.74 4.54 2.33
C SER A 100 11.52 5.43 2.24
N TRP A 101 11.66 6.74 2.08
CA TRP A 101 10.53 7.66 2.18
C TRP A 101 9.37 7.28 1.26
N THR A 102 9.62 7.10 -0.04
CA THR A 102 8.52 6.81 -0.98
C THR A 102 8.22 5.31 -0.98
N GLY A 103 9.23 4.46 -1.15
CA GLY A 103 9.03 3.01 -1.25
C GLY A 103 8.62 2.29 0.05
N LEU A 104 9.35 2.52 1.15
CA LEU A 104 9.18 1.74 2.39
C LEU A 104 8.20 2.40 3.37
N ALA A 105 8.32 3.70 3.60
CA ALA A 105 7.50 4.44 4.54
C ALA A 105 6.12 4.70 3.95
N TRP A 106 6.04 5.31 2.77
CA TRP A 106 4.76 5.65 2.18
C TRP A 106 4.02 4.41 1.64
N HIS A 107 4.62 3.67 0.70
CA HIS A 107 3.92 2.54 0.07
C HIS A 107 3.89 1.28 0.92
N ALA A 108 5.02 0.82 1.47
CA ALA A 108 5.05 -0.45 2.20
C ALA A 108 4.41 -0.35 3.59
N LEU A 109 4.76 0.67 4.37
CA LEU A 109 4.24 0.84 5.74
C LEU A 109 2.83 1.44 5.74
N LEU A 110 2.63 2.64 5.18
CA LEU A 110 1.32 3.31 5.26
C LEU A 110 0.31 2.70 4.28
N GLY A 111 0.68 2.51 3.00
CA GLY A 111 -0.20 1.92 2.00
C GLY A 111 -0.53 0.45 2.28
N VAL A 112 0.46 -0.43 2.26
CA VAL A 112 0.25 -1.87 2.42
C VAL A 112 0.06 -2.24 3.90
N GLY A 113 0.89 -1.74 4.80
CA GLY A 113 0.84 -2.12 6.21
C GLY A 113 -0.39 -1.58 6.94
N VAL A 114 -0.67 -0.28 6.82
CA VAL A 114 -1.81 0.35 7.51
C VAL A 114 -3.08 0.23 6.66
N ALA A 115 -3.11 0.82 5.46
CA ALA A 115 -4.34 0.96 4.70
C ALA A 115 -4.86 -0.37 4.13
N TRP A 116 -4.00 -1.29 3.73
CA TRP A 116 -4.42 -2.61 3.23
C TRP A 116 -4.52 -3.65 4.35
N HIS A 117 -3.45 -3.88 5.12
CA HIS A 117 -3.41 -4.98 6.07
C HIS A 117 -4.13 -4.70 7.39
N LEU A 118 -3.75 -3.63 8.11
CA LEU A 118 -4.33 -3.34 9.42
C LEU A 118 -5.82 -3.03 9.31
N ILE A 119 -6.21 -2.14 8.38
CA ILE A 119 -7.62 -1.85 8.13
C ILE A 119 -8.35 -3.12 7.68
N GLY A 120 -7.84 -3.84 6.66
CA GLY A 120 -8.45 -5.07 6.17
C GLY A 120 -8.72 -6.11 7.26
N ARG A 121 -7.76 -6.31 8.18
CA ARG A 121 -7.96 -7.19 9.34
C ARG A 121 -9.07 -6.72 10.27
N THR A 122 -9.15 -5.44 10.60
CA THR A 122 -10.22 -4.93 11.46
C THR A 122 -11.59 -4.98 10.80
N LEU A 123 -11.65 -4.87 9.47
CA LEU A 123 -12.90 -5.02 8.72
C LEU A 123 -13.48 -6.43 8.82
N ALA A 124 -12.65 -7.45 9.04
CA ALA A 124 -13.10 -8.82 9.26
C ALA A 124 -13.60 -9.09 10.71
N GLU A 125 -13.26 -8.23 11.67
CA GLU A 125 -13.58 -8.44 13.07
C GLU A 125 -15.09 -8.35 13.35
N PRO A 126 -15.61 -9.11 14.34
CA PRO A 126 -17.02 -9.04 14.70
C PRO A 126 -17.47 -7.66 15.19
N ARG A 127 -16.63 -6.90 15.89
CA ARG A 127 -17.05 -5.61 16.48
C ARG A 127 -16.42 -4.44 15.71
N PRO A 128 -17.20 -3.40 15.35
CA PRO A 128 -16.68 -2.28 14.57
C PRO A 128 -15.78 -1.33 15.38
N THR A 129 -15.68 -1.51 16.70
CA THR A 129 -14.97 -0.58 17.60
C THR A 129 -13.53 -0.31 17.17
N ARG A 130 -12.78 -1.35 16.75
CA ARG A 130 -11.41 -1.15 16.27
C ARG A 130 -11.38 -0.43 14.93
N THR A 131 -12.30 -0.76 14.02
CA THR A 131 -12.44 -0.04 12.75
C THR A 131 -12.77 1.42 12.97
N VAL A 132 -13.68 1.76 13.89
CA VAL A 132 -14.00 3.16 14.25
C VAL A 132 -12.75 3.90 14.71
N TRP A 133 -11.99 3.35 15.66
CA TRP A 133 -10.78 4.00 16.15
C TRP A 133 -9.70 4.15 15.06
N LEU A 134 -9.50 3.13 14.23
CA LEU A 134 -8.56 3.21 13.11
C LEU A 134 -9.01 4.21 12.05
N SER A 135 -10.31 4.27 11.73
CA SER A 135 -10.86 5.27 10.81
C SER A 135 -10.63 6.69 11.31
N LEU A 136 -10.89 6.93 12.59
CA LEU A 136 -10.64 8.23 13.23
C LEU A 136 -9.14 8.55 13.21
N ALA A 137 -8.28 7.63 13.61
CA ALA A 137 -6.84 7.83 13.60
C ALA A 137 -6.28 8.10 12.19
N PHE A 138 -6.73 7.34 11.19
CA PHE A 138 -6.35 7.53 9.80
C PHE A 138 -6.85 8.88 9.28
N GLY A 139 -8.10 9.24 9.56
CA GLY A 139 -8.68 10.53 9.18
C GLY A 139 -7.95 11.69 9.82
N VAL A 140 -7.64 11.63 11.12
CA VAL A 140 -6.84 12.65 11.81
C VAL A 140 -5.46 12.78 11.17
N GLY A 141 -4.78 11.66 10.91
CA GLY A 141 -3.49 11.65 10.23
C GLY A 141 -3.57 12.29 8.83
N TRP A 142 -4.60 11.96 8.05
CA TRP A 142 -4.84 12.55 6.74
C TRP A 142 -5.12 14.04 6.82
N GLY A 143 -5.98 14.49 7.73
CA GLY A 143 -6.26 15.91 7.95
C GLY A 143 -4.99 16.70 8.30
N LEU A 144 -4.18 16.20 9.24
CA LEU A 144 -2.89 16.82 9.58
C LEU A 144 -1.93 16.82 8.39
N TRP A 145 -1.89 15.74 7.62
CA TRP A 145 -1.08 15.64 6.41
C TRP A 145 -1.57 16.58 5.29
N ALA A 146 -2.84 16.92 5.22
CA ALA A 146 -3.34 17.87 4.22
C ALA A 146 -2.93 19.32 4.52
N VAL A 147 -2.68 19.66 5.79
CA VAL A 147 -2.50 21.04 6.27
C VAL A 147 -1.17 21.68 5.81
N TRP A 148 -0.11 20.89 5.61
CA TRP A 148 1.22 21.44 5.30
C TRP A 148 1.42 21.79 3.82
N TRP A 149 0.65 21.19 2.91
CA TRP A 149 0.85 21.37 1.46
C TRP A 149 0.91 22.82 0.96
N PRO A 150 0.11 23.78 1.50
CA PRO A 150 0.23 25.19 1.12
C PRO A 150 1.59 25.81 1.45
N ALA A 151 2.27 25.32 2.50
CA ALA A 151 3.61 25.80 2.85
C ALA A 151 4.67 25.33 1.84
N GLU A 152 4.44 24.18 1.19
CA GLU A 152 5.35 23.59 0.21
C GLU A 152 5.09 24.09 -1.22
N LEU A 153 3.83 24.09 -1.64
CA LEU A 153 3.41 24.32 -3.02
C LEU A 153 2.71 25.67 -3.22
N GLY A 154 2.54 26.47 -2.17
CA GLY A 154 1.89 27.77 -2.22
C GLY A 154 0.40 27.69 -2.54
N ALA A 155 -0.12 28.75 -3.17
CA ALA A 155 -1.55 28.94 -3.41
C ALA A 155 -2.21 27.81 -4.23
N GLY A 156 -1.45 27.09 -5.07
CA GLY A 156 -1.95 25.97 -5.86
C GLY A 156 -2.39 24.75 -5.02
N ALA A 157 -1.94 24.67 -3.77
CA ALA A 157 -2.32 23.62 -2.83
C ALA A 157 -3.19 24.11 -1.66
N ASP A 158 -3.58 25.40 -1.66
CA ASP A 158 -4.31 26.04 -0.58
C ASP A 158 -5.84 25.86 -0.70
N ALA A 159 -6.26 24.59 -0.71
CA ALA A 159 -7.65 24.20 -0.94
C ALA A 159 -8.61 24.83 0.10
N PRO A 160 -9.75 25.41 -0.32
CA PRO A 160 -10.82 25.75 0.62
C PRO A 160 -11.36 24.50 1.34
N VAL A 161 -11.89 24.65 2.55
CA VAL A 161 -12.45 23.53 3.34
C VAL A 161 -13.48 22.72 2.54
N LEU A 162 -14.34 23.39 1.77
CA LEU A 162 -15.34 22.72 0.93
C LEU A 162 -14.69 21.91 -0.21
N ALA A 163 -13.61 22.41 -0.81
CA ALA A 163 -12.89 21.71 -1.86
C ALA A 163 -12.16 20.48 -1.30
N PHE A 164 -11.52 20.60 -0.13
CA PHE A 164 -10.92 19.48 0.58
C PHE A 164 -11.97 18.43 0.97
N ALA A 165 -13.12 18.84 1.49
CA ALA A 165 -14.22 17.93 1.82
C ALA A 165 -14.76 17.20 0.58
N GLY A 166 -14.91 17.91 -0.55
CA GLY A 166 -15.28 17.32 -1.83
C GLY A 166 -14.26 16.29 -2.32
N HIS A 167 -12.97 16.61 -2.26
CA HIS A 167 -11.88 15.66 -2.56
C HIS A 167 -11.94 14.43 -1.66
N ALA A 168 -12.03 14.64 -0.34
CA ALA A 168 -12.02 13.57 0.64
C ALA A 168 -13.20 12.61 0.47
N ALA A 169 -14.40 13.13 0.25
CA ALA A 169 -15.59 12.35 -0.01
C ALA A 169 -15.51 11.59 -1.34
N ALA A 170 -15.13 12.28 -2.43
CA ALA A 170 -15.04 11.70 -3.77
C ALA A 170 -13.99 10.57 -3.84
N CYS A 171 -12.84 10.74 -3.18
CA CYS A 171 -11.79 9.72 -3.13
C CYS A 171 -12.13 8.56 -2.18
N SER A 172 -12.88 8.83 -1.11
CA SER A 172 -13.29 7.79 -0.15
C SER A 172 -14.40 6.89 -0.70
N ALA A 173 -15.28 7.39 -1.57
CA ALA A 173 -16.36 6.58 -2.17
C ALA A 173 -15.86 5.29 -2.89
N PRO A 174 -14.91 5.34 -3.84
CA PRO A 174 -14.37 4.14 -4.48
C PRO A 174 -13.55 3.27 -3.50
N TYR A 175 -12.91 3.87 -2.50
CA TYR A 175 -12.21 3.15 -1.43
C TYR A 175 -13.17 2.27 -0.61
N LEU A 176 -14.31 2.83 -0.16
CA LEU A 176 -15.36 2.11 0.56
C LEU A 176 -15.97 1.01 -0.30
N LEU A 177 -16.30 1.33 -1.56
CA LEU A 177 -16.84 0.37 -2.52
C LEU A 177 -15.88 -0.81 -2.75
N SER A 178 -14.58 -0.54 -2.80
CA SER A 178 -13.57 -1.59 -2.99
C SER A 178 -13.54 -2.56 -1.82
N TRP A 179 -13.58 -2.08 -0.58
CA TRP A 179 -13.70 -2.96 0.58
C TRP A 179 -14.99 -3.77 0.59
N TRP A 180 -16.10 -3.16 0.19
CA TRP A 180 -17.37 -3.87 0.02
C TRP A 180 -17.25 -5.01 -1.01
N VAL A 181 -16.64 -4.74 -2.17
CA VAL A 181 -16.37 -5.75 -3.21
C VAL A 181 -15.52 -6.90 -2.66
N LEU A 182 -14.50 -6.60 -1.85
CA LEU A 182 -13.66 -7.63 -1.22
C LEU A 182 -14.41 -8.44 -0.16
N GLY A 183 -15.41 -7.87 0.52
CA GLY A 183 -16.30 -8.61 1.42
C GLY A 183 -17.26 -9.57 0.72
N MET A 184 -17.53 -9.35 -0.57
CA MET A 184 -18.29 -10.28 -1.40
C MET A 184 -17.41 -11.30 -2.13
N ALA A 185 -16.09 -11.08 -2.13
CA ALA A 185 -15.14 -11.95 -2.80
C ALA A 185 -14.99 -13.29 -2.07
N ARG A 186 -14.30 -14.23 -2.71
CA ARG A 186 -13.87 -15.47 -2.07
C ARG A 186 -12.38 -15.70 -2.30
N PRO A 187 -11.70 -16.45 -1.44
CA PRO A 187 -10.27 -16.71 -1.60
C PRO A 187 -9.90 -17.32 -2.95
N ASP A 188 -10.77 -18.16 -3.53
CA ASP A 188 -10.57 -18.80 -4.83
C ASP A 188 -10.76 -17.86 -6.04
N TRP A 189 -11.31 -16.66 -5.85
CA TRP A 189 -11.49 -15.69 -6.93
C TRP A 189 -10.17 -15.12 -7.46
N PHE A 190 -9.09 -15.22 -6.67
CA PHE A 190 -7.77 -14.81 -7.10
C PHE A 190 -6.80 -15.99 -7.06
N ARG A 191 -6.63 -16.64 -8.21
CA ARG A 191 -5.61 -17.67 -8.45
C ARG A 191 -4.80 -17.27 -9.69
N PRO A 192 -3.61 -16.66 -9.53
CA PRO A 192 -2.85 -16.20 -10.68
C PRO A 192 -2.45 -17.39 -11.55
N GLY A 193 -2.85 -17.38 -12.82
CA GLY A 193 -2.37 -18.34 -13.81
C GLY A 193 -0.88 -18.15 -14.09
N ARG A 194 -0.23 -19.11 -14.77
CA ARG A 194 1.22 -19.03 -15.06
C ARG A 194 1.59 -17.92 -16.06
N VAL A 195 0.67 -17.59 -16.97
CA VAL A 195 0.90 -16.61 -18.05
C VAL A 195 0.90 -15.17 -17.52
N ALA A 196 -0.03 -14.83 -16.61
CA ALA A 196 -0.18 -13.46 -16.16
C ALA A 196 1.08 -12.88 -15.48
N PRO A 197 1.76 -13.56 -14.54
CA PRO A 197 3.02 -13.09 -13.98
C PRO A 197 4.12 -12.89 -15.03
N ALA A 198 4.17 -13.72 -16.08
CA ALA A 198 5.15 -13.58 -17.15
C ALA A 198 4.90 -12.31 -17.98
N VAL A 199 3.64 -12.07 -18.37
CA VAL A 199 3.23 -10.86 -19.10
C VAL A 199 3.49 -9.60 -18.25
N LEU A 200 3.13 -9.62 -16.96
CA LEU A 200 3.38 -8.50 -16.06
C LEU A 200 4.87 -8.22 -15.90
N SER A 201 5.68 -9.26 -15.68
CA SER A 201 7.14 -9.13 -15.59
C SER A 201 7.73 -8.55 -16.88
N ALA A 202 7.26 -9.02 -18.04
CA ALA A 202 7.70 -8.52 -19.33
C ALA A 202 7.33 -7.04 -19.52
N LEU A 203 6.09 -6.64 -19.18
CA LEU A 203 5.66 -5.25 -19.26
C LEU A 203 6.48 -4.33 -18.35
N VAL A 204 6.68 -4.73 -17.09
CA VAL A 204 7.53 -3.98 -16.15
C VAL A 204 8.96 -3.87 -16.67
N LEU A 205 9.53 -4.96 -17.20
CA LEU A 205 10.88 -4.97 -17.75
C LEU A 205 11.00 -4.09 -18.99
N LEU A 206 9.99 -4.09 -19.88
CA LEU A 206 9.95 -3.24 -21.07
C LEU A 206 9.91 -1.75 -20.69
N VAL A 207 9.06 -1.36 -19.75
CA VAL A 207 9.01 0.03 -19.26
C VAL A 207 10.32 0.40 -18.56
N PHE A 208 10.85 -0.49 -17.71
CA PHE A 208 12.09 -0.25 -17.00
C PHE A 208 13.29 -0.06 -17.95
N LEU A 209 13.49 -0.96 -18.90
CA LEU A 209 14.62 -0.91 -19.84
C LEU A 209 14.42 0.14 -20.94
N GLY A 210 13.18 0.35 -21.39
CA GLY A 210 12.88 1.26 -22.50
C GLY A 210 12.68 2.72 -22.09
N VAL A 211 12.30 2.98 -20.83
CA VAL A 211 12.00 4.33 -20.33
C VAL A 211 12.92 4.70 -19.17
N GLN A 212 12.98 3.87 -18.13
CA GLN A 212 13.66 4.28 -16.89
C GLN A 212 15.18 4.23 -16.97
N VAL A 213 15.78 3.15 -17.48
CA VAL A 213 17.24 3.07 -17.61
C VAL A 213 17.80 4.18 -18.53
N PRO A 214 17.18 4.51 -19.67
CA PRO A 214 17.63 5.63 -20.50
C PRO A 214 17.51 7.00 -19.82
N THR A 215 16.48 7.21 -18.98
CA THR A 215 16.25 8.51 -18.31
C THR A 215 16.99 8.64 -16.98
N ARG A 216 17.29 7.53 -16.29
CA ARG A 216 18.00 7.41 -15.02
C ARG A 216 18.88 6.15 -15.03
N PRO A 217 20.10 6.18 -15.60
CA PRO A 217 20.95 5.00 -15.73
C PRO A 217 21.27 4.29 -14.40
N GLU A 218 21.34 5.05 -13.30
CA GLU A 218 21.53 4.52 -11.95
C GLU A 218 20.42 3.54 -11.52
N ALA A 219 19.24 3.61 -12.14
CA ALA A 219 18.14 2.70 -11.91
C ALA A 219 18.52 1.23 -12.12
N ALA A 220 19.39 0.94 -13.10
CA ALA A 220 19.89 -0.40 -13.41
C ALA A 220 20.72 -1.00 -12.26
N LEU A 221 21.33 -0.16 -11.42
CA LEU A 221 22.15 -0.57 -10.29
C LEU A 221 21.39 -0.54 -8.95
N ILE A 222 20.33 0.27 -8.85
CA ILE A 222 19.59 0.46 -7.60
C ILE A 222 18.40 -0.49 -7.50
N LEU A 223 17.51 -0.50 -8.50
CA LEU A 223 16.24 -1.22 -8.38
C LEU A 223 16.40 -2.75 -8.34
N PRO A 224 17.24 -3.39 -9.20
CA PRO A 224 17.35 -4.85 -9.20
C PRO A 224 17.85 -5.44 -7.88
N PRO A 225 18.92 -4.93 -7.24
CA PRO A 225 19.36 -5.47 -5.94
C PRO A 225 18.29 -5.35 -4.84
N LEU A 226 17.56 -4.23 -4.80
CA LEU A 226 16.46 -4.02 -3.86
C LEU A 226 15.36 -5.07 -4.04
N LEU A 227 14.89 -5.28 -5.27
CA LEU A 227 13.88 -6.30 -5.57
C LEU A 227 14.39 -7.72 -5.32
N LEU A 228 15.66 -8.01 -5.64
CA LEU A 228 16.28 -9.31 -5.39
C LEU A 228 16.36 -9.62 -3.89
N ALA A 229 16.67 -8.64 -3.05
CA ALA A 229 16.69 -8.81 -1.60
C ALA A 229 15.29 -9.19 -1.07
N CYS A 230 14.24 -8.49 -1.50
CA CYS A 230 12.85 -8.84 -1.15
C CYS A 230 12.49 -10.25 -1.64
N LEU A 231 12.80 -10.59 -2.89
CA LEU A 231 12.50 -11.90 -3.47
C LEU A 231 13.26 -13.03 -2.77
N ALA A 232 14.50 -12.80 -2.34
CA ALA A 232 15.26 -13.79 -1.58
C ALA A 232 14.60 -14.08 -0.21
N GLY A 233 14.23 -13.04 0.54
CA GLY A 233 13.50 -13.18 1.80
C GLY A 233 12.14 -13.87 1.61
N LEU A 234 11.38 -13.48 0.58
CA LEU A 234 10.09 -14.08 0.25
C LEU A 234 10.20 -15.55 -0.19
N ARG A 235 11.22 -15.91 -0.99
CA ARG A 235 11.49 -17.31 -1.37
C ARG A 235 11.78 -18.16 -0.14
N ARG A 236 12.57 -17.63 0.81
CA ARG A 236 12.85 -18.33 2.06
C ARG A 236 11.59 -18.50 2.91
N ASN A 237 10.75 -17.46 3.01
CA ASN A 237 9.44 -17.54 3.67
C ASN A 237 8.57 -18.67 3.07
N ALA A 238 8.46 -18.73 1.75
CA ALA A 238 7.59 -19.67 1.07
C ALA A 238 7.99 -21.15 1.28
N ALA A 239 9.28 -21.41 1.50
CA ALA A 239 9.79 -22.75 1.77
C ALA A 239 9.38 -23.27 3.16
N GLU A 240 9.22 -22.36 4.13
CA GLU A 240 9.00 -22.71 5.55
C GLU A 240 7.55 -22.48 5.99
N GLU A 241 6.83 -21.56 5.36
CA GLU A 241 5.48 -21.16 5.78
C GLU A 241 4.44 -22.25 5.45
N LYS A 242 3.68 -22.61 6.49
CA LYS A 242 2.65 -23.65 6.46
C LYS A 242 1.24 -23.08 6.61
N ASN A 243 1.11 -21.85 7.12
CA ASN A 243 -0.18 -21.22 7.30
C ASN A 243 -0.78 -20.77 5.95
N PRO A 244 -2.11 -20.66 5.86
CA PRO A 244 -2.77 -19.97 4.75
C PRO A 244 -2.25 -18.54 4.61
N ASP A 245 -2.22 -18.02 3.38
CA ASP A 245 -1.76 -16.66 3.15
C ASP A 245 -2.82 -15.63 3.56
N LEU A 246 -2.41 -14.37 3.69
CA LEU A 246 -3.27 -13.29 4.17
C LEU A 246 -4.52 -13.04 3.32
N LEU A 247 -4.55 -13.43 2.05
CA LEU A 247 -5.74 -13.27 1.21
C LEU A 247 -6.84 -14.26 1.59
N ASP A 248 -6.48 -15.43 2.10
CA ASP A 248 -7.46 -16.41 2.58
C ASP A 248 -8.22 -15.90 3.81
N GLY A 249 -7.56 -15.10 4.65
CA GLY A 249 -8.20 -14.48 5.83
C GLY A 249 -8.87 -13.13 5.57
N LEU A 250 -8.74 -12.57 4.36
CA LEU A 250 -9.28 -11.24 4.02
C LEU A 250 -10.47 -11.32 3.05
N LEU A 251 -10.35 -12.11 1.99
CA LEU A 251 -11.37 -12.18 0.93
C LEU A 251 -12.62 -12.89 1.43
N GLY A 252 -13.76 -12.20 1.38
CA GLY A 252 -15.05 -12.71 1.85
C GLY A 252 -15.30 -12.54 3.35
N GLU A 253 -14.29 -12.11 4.11
CA GLU A 253 -14.40 -11.93 5.55
C GLU A 253 -14.73 -10.48 5.95
N VAL A 254 -14.57 -9.52 5.03
CA VAL A 254 -14.87 -8.10 5.27
C VAL A 254 -16.36 -7.89 5.53
N ARG A 255 -16.68 -7.32 6.70
CA ARG A 255 -18.07 -7.12 7.14
C ARG A 255 -18.61 -5.77 6.66
N PRO A 256 -19.76 -5.73 5.97
CA PRO A 256 -20.45 -4.51 5.54
C PRO A 256 -20.52 -3.38 6.57
N ARG A 257 -20.88 -3.71 7.82
CA ARG A 257 -21.00 -2.74 8.91
C ARG A 257 -19.67 -2.06 9.26
N ASN A 258 -18.55 -2.76 9.14
CA ASN A 258 -17.24 -2.19 9.42
C ASN A 258 -16.79 -1.31 8.25
N VAL A 259 -17.20 -1.63 7.01
CA VAL A 259 -16.96 -0.75 5.85
C VAL A 259 -17.66 0.60 6.04
N ILE A 260 -18.88 0.64 6.57
CA ILE A 260 -19.58 1.90 6.88
C ILE A 260 -18.76 2.74 7.88
N ALA A 261 -18.14 2.11 8.89
CA ALA A 261 -17.30 2.82 9.85
C ALA A 261 -16.06 3.49 9.23
N LEU A 262 -15.63 3.09 8.03
CA LEU A 262 -14.57 3.79 7.29
C LEU A 262 -15.00 5.16 6.76
N SER A 263 -16.31 5.46 6.69
CA SER A 263 -16.79 6.81 6.35
C SER A 263 -16.38 7.89 7.38
N LEU A 264 -15.94 7.46 8.57
CA LEU A 264 -15.35 8.35 9.57
C LEU A 264 -13.98 8.90 9.14
N ILE A 265 -13.27 8.25 8.20
CA ILE A 265 -11.98 8.73 7.68
C ILE A 265 -12.12 10.13 7.07
N PRO A 266 -12.92 10.34 6.01
CA PRO A 266 -13.05 11.67 5.41
C PRO A 266 -13.68 12.69 6.38
N ALA A 267 -14.61 12.27 7.24
CA ALA A 267 -15.22 13.16 8.23
C ALA A 267 -14.19 13.69 9.24
N ALA A 268 -13.36 12.81 9.81
CA ALA A 268 -12.29 13.19 10.73
C ALA A 268 -11.20 14.01 10.04
N ALA A 269 -10.84 13.68 8.80
CA ALA A 269 -9.88 14.45 8.02
C ALA A 269 -10.35 15.89 7.81
N VAL A 270 -11.61 16.09 7.42
CA VAL A 270 -12.20 17.43 7.26
C VAL A 270 -12.28 18.18 8.58
N ALA A 271 -12.71 17.50 9.66
CA ALA A 271 -12.80 18.10 10.99
C ALA A 271 -11.43 18.58 11.51
N VAL A 272 -10.35 17.86 11.19
CA VAL A 272 -8.98 18.25 11.53
C VAL A 272 -8.47 19.35 10.60
N TYR A 273 -8.67 19.24 9.28
CA TYR A 273 -8.17 20.22 8.31
C TYR A 273 -8.79 21.61 8.48
N ALA A 274 -10.11 21.68 8.72
CA ALA A 274 -10.87 22.92 8.76
C ALA A 274 -10.32 23.99 9.72
N PRO A 275 -10.02 23.71 11.01
CA PRO A 275 -9.52 24.73 11.93
C PRO A 275 -8.19 25.33 11.49
N PHE A 276 -7.23 24.52 11.01
CA PHE A 276 -5.94 25.04 10.50
C PHE A 276 -6.16 25.97 9.30
N ARG A 277 -7.05 25.57 8.39
CA ARG A 277 -7.38 26.37 7.21
C ARG A 277 -8.03 27.70 7.58
N LEU A 278 -8.99 27.70 8.52
CA LEU A 278 -9.68 28.91 8.98
C LEU A 278 -8.76 29.88 9.73
N LEU A 279 -7.73 29.34 10.40
CA LEU A 279 -6.72 30.12 11.10
C LEU A 279 -5.55 30.57 10.21
N GLY A 280 -5.48 30.09 8.95
CA GLY A 280 -4.32 30.33 8.07
C GLY A 280 -3.02 29.73 8.61
N TRP A 281 -3.11 28.67 9.43
CA TRP A 281 -1.95 28.05 10.05
C TRP A 281 -1.55 26.78 9.32
N HIS A 282 -0.32 26.73 8.82
CA HIS A 282 0.24 25.60 8.05
C HIS A 282 1.46 24.99 8.74
N PRO A 283 1.29 24.28 9.87
CA PRO A 283 2.41 23.59 10.51
C PRO A 283 3.06 22.58 9.56
N PRO A 284 4.40 22.38 9.65
CA PRO A 284 5.14 21.42 8.81
C PRO A 284 4.95 19.98 9.32
N THR A 285 3.71 19.50 9.30
CA THR A 285 3.34 18.15 9.77
C THR A 285 4.00 17.05 8.96
N ASN A 286 4.40 17.33 7.72
CA ASN A 286 5.19 16.43 6.89
C ASN A 286 6.53 16.07 7.50
N ILE A 287 7.22 17.01 8.16
CA ILE A 287 8.52 16.74 8.77
C ILE A 287 8.39 15.68 9.86
N ALA A 288 7.35 15.79 10.70
CA ALA A 288 7.11 14.81 11.76
C ALA A 288 6.85 13.41 11.17
N LEU A 289 6.04 13.32 10.11
CA LEU A 289 5.80 12.05 9.44
C LEU A 289 7.08 11.51 8.81
N TYR A 290 7.81 12.35 8.07
CA TYR A 290 9.07 11.99 7.41
C TYR A 290 10.10 11.44 8.40
N VAL A 291 10.40 12.19 9.46
CA VAL A 291 11.39 11.83 10.48
C VAL A 291 11.00 10.55 11.23
N ALA A 292 9.69 10.30 11.41
CA ALA A 292 9.23 9.09 12.07
C ALA A 292 9.25 7.86 11.14
N THR A 293 8.64 7.97 9.96
CA THR A 293 8.39 6.80 9.11
C THR A 293 9.57 6.44 8.22
N MET A 294 10.42 7.40 7.83
CA MET A 294 11.62 7.11 7.02
C MET A 294 12.59 6.14 7.72
N PRO A 295 13.08 6.38 8.96
CA PRO A 295 13.96 5.41 9.62
C PRO A 295 13.23 4.12 9.97
N LEU A 296 11.94 4.20 10.31
CA LEU A 296 11.11 3.03 10.58
C LEU A 296 10.99 2.11 9.36
N GLY A 297 10.90 2.67 8.15
CA GLY A 297 10.88 1.91 6.89
C GLY A 297 12.12 1.05 6.71
N PHE A 298 13.32 1.61 6.89
CA PHE A 298 14.58 0.85 6.82
C PHE A 298 14.68 -0.20 7.93
N TRP A 299 14.31 0.15 9.17
CA TRP A 299 14.31 -0.80 10.28
C TRP A 299 13.36 -1.98 10.02
N LEU A 300 12.16 -1.72 9.51
CA LEU A 300 11.19 -2.75 9.15
C LEU A 300 11.68 -3.62 8.00
N LEU A 301 12.38 -3.06 7.01
CA LEU A 301 12.99 -3.84 5.92
C LEU A 301 14.04 -4.82 6.48
N GLY A 302 14.99 -4.31 7.28
CA GLY A 302 16.04 -5.13 7.90
C GLY A 302 15.46 -6.22 8.80
N ARG A 303 14.50 -5.86 9.66
CA ARG A 303 13.80 -6.81 10.53
C ARG A 303 13.03 -7.87 9.73
N SER A 304 12.37 -7.47 8.65
CA SER A 304 11.58 -8.40 7.84
C SER A 304 12.46 -9.40 7.10
N LEU A 305 13.57 -8.95 6.51
CA LEU A 305 14.59 -9.83 5.93
C LEU A 305 15.14 -10.80 6.97
N TRP A 306 15.52 -10.29 8.15
CA TRP A 306 16.03 -11.12 9.25
C TRP A 306 15.05 -12.21 9.69
N VAL A 307 13.79 -11.85 9.93
CA VAL A 307 12.74 -12.80 10.38
C VAL A 307 12.50 -13.87 9.33
N THR A 308 12.37 -13.49 8.05
CA THR A 308 12.14 -14.45 6.96
C THR A 308 13.33 -15.39 6.74
N ILE A 309 14.57 -14.91 6.92
CA ILE A 309 15.79 -15.72 6.77
C ILE A 309 15.97 -16.69 7.94
N ARG A 310 15.78 -16.22 9.20
CA ARG A 310 16.05 -17.03 10.40
C ARG A 310 15.02 -18.09 10.72
N ARG A 311 13.76 -17.94 10.30
CA ARG A 311 12.71 -18.94 10.59
C ARG A 311 13.04 -20.35 10.09
N GLY A 312 13.83 -20.48 9.03
CA GLY A 312 14.28 -21.78 8.54
C GLY A 312 15.52 -22.35 9.24
N ALA A 313 16.04 -21.71 10.30
CA ALA A 313 17.17 -22.21 11.10
C ALA A 313 16.72 -22.92 12.39
N SER A 314 15.47 -22.75 12.81
CA SER A 314 14.87 -23.53 13.89
C SER A 314 14.50 -24.92 13.36
N SER A 315 15.33 -25.92 13.70
CA SER A 315 15.07 -27.34 13.40
C SER A 315 13.64 -27.75 13.79
N PRO A 316 13.00 -28.67 13.06
CA PRO A 316 11.71 -29.21 13.47
C PRO A 316 11.86 -29.76 14.89
N VAL A 317 11.04 -29.26 15.82
CA VAL A 317 10.85 -29.90 17.12
C VAL A 317 10.44 -31.34 16.81
N PRO A 318 11.20 -32.35 17.28
CA PRO A 318 10.83 -33.73 17.09
C PRO A 318 9.38 -33.90 17.56
N ILE A 319 8.53 -34.45 16.70
CA ILE A 319 7.22 -34.89 17.12
C ILE A 319 7.50 -36.05 18.07
N GLU A 320 7.44 -35.79 19.38
CA GLU A 320 7.39 -36.85 20.36
C GLU A 320 6.13 -37.65 20.07
N HIS A 321 6.32 -38.83 19.47
CA HIS A 321 5.25 -39.80 19.36
C HIS A 321 4.86 -40.20 20.78
N PRO A 322 3.60 -40.01 21.20
CA PRO A 322 3.15 -40.51 22.49
C PRO A 322 3.41 -42.01 22.51
N SER A 323 4.15 -42.45 23.51
CA SER A 323 4.45 -43.86 23.72
C SER A 323 3.13 -44.63 23.85
N PRO A 324 2.93 -45.75 23.14
CA PRO A 324 1.75 -46.57 23.35
C PRO A 324 1.80 -47.11 24.78
N SER A 325 0.77 -46.78 25.55
CA SER A 325 0.45 -47.34 26.86
C SER A 325 -0.21 -48.69 26.74
#